data_AF-A0A2J0KRI5-F1
#
_entry.id   AF-A0A2J0KRI5-F1
#
_cell.length_a   1.000
_cell.length_b   1.000
_cell.length_c   1.000
_cell.angle_alpha   90.00
_cell.angle_beta   90.00
_cell.angle_gamma   90.00
#
_symmetry.space_group_name_H-M   'P 1'
#
loop_
_entity.id
_entity.type
_entity.pdbx_description
1 polymer ?
#
loop_
_entity_poly.entity_id
_entity_poly.type
_entity_poly.pdbx_seq_one_letter_code
_entity_poly.pdbx_strand_id
1 'polypeptide(L)'
;MKKIKIAIVGVGNCASSLIQGLEFYRRARLQNGQRDVPGLMNYEIGSYRPQDIEVVCAFDIDERKVGLPVKRAIFQAPNCTRLITN
;
A
#
# COMPACT_ATOMS: atom_id res chain seq x y z
N MET A 1 -16.92 1.48 -8.94
CA MET A 1 -16.23 2.76 -9.23
C MET A 1 -14.91 2.49 -9.93
N LYS A 2 -14.37 3.48 -10.66
CA LYS A 2 -13.09 3.35 -11.38
C LYS A 2 -11.94 3.32 -10.36
N LYS A 3 -11.01 2.38 -10.50
CA LYS A 3 -9.80 2.30 -9.67
C LYS A 3 -8.82 3.43 -10.03
N ILE A 4 -8.10 3.92 -9.02
CA ILE A 4 -6.93 4.80 -9.19
C ILE A 4 -5.73 3.90 -9.45
N LYS A 5 -5.32 3.80 -10.71
CA LYS A 5 -4.14 3.03 -11.10
C LYS A 5 -2.88 3.85 -10.83
N ILE A 6 -1.99 3.33 -10.01
CA ILE A 6 -0.72 3.97 -9.67
C ILE A 6 0.49 3.14 -10.12
N ALA A 7 1.54 3.85 -10.49
CA ALA A 7 2.87 3.31 -10.70
C ALA A 7 3.78 3.68 -9.52
N ILE A 8 4.70 2.79 -9.14
CA ILE A 8 5.70 3.06 -8.11
C ILE A 8 7.07 3.18 -8.78
N VAL A 9 7.81 4.26 -8.51
CA VAL A 9 9.21 4.42 -8.92
C VAL A 9 10.07 4.41 -7.66
N GLY A 10 10.87 3.36 -7.50
CA GLY A 10 11.61 3.05 -6.28
C GLY A 10 10.76 2.25 -5.29
N VAL A 11 11.04 0.94 -5.17
CA VAL A 11 10.35 0.01 -4.27
C VAL A 11 11.06 0.00 -2.91
N GLY A 12 11.13 1.18 -2.28
CA GLY A 12 11.76 1.41 -0.98
C GLY A 12 10.83 1.18 0.22
N ASN A 13 11.27 1.61 1.41
CA ASN A 13 10.45 1.56 2.64
C ASN A 13 9.11 2.29 2.50
N CYS A 14 9.06 3.44 1.81
CA CYS A 14 7.81 4.16 1.56
C CYS A 14 6.83 3.33 0.72
N ALA A 15 7.32 2.67 -0.33
CA ALA A 15 6.49 1.78 -1.15
C ALA A 15 6.00 0.57 -0.34
N SER A 16 6.86 0.01 0.51
CA SER A 16 6.50 -1.08 1.41
C SER A 16 5.41 -0.67 2.41
N SER A 17 5.55 0.48 3.08
CA SER A 17 4.54 1.01 4.00
C SER A 17 3.23 1.37 3.29
N LEU A 18 3.28 1.93 2.08
CA LEU A 18 2.08 2.23 1.30
C LEU A 18 1.31 0.96 0.96
N ILE A 19 1.97 -0.05 0.37
CA ILE A 19 1.31 -1.29 -0.06
C ILE A 19 0.75 -2.06 1.12
N GLN A 20 1.50 -2.15 2.23
CA GLN A 20 1.01 -2.76 3.46
C GLN A 20 -0.18 -1.97 4.05
N GLY A 21 -0.11 -0.63 4.03
CA GLY A 21 -1.19 0.24 4.48
C GLY A 21 -2.47 0.09 3.65
N LEU A 22 -2.38 -0.04 2.32
CA LEU A 22 -3.53 -0.30 1.46
C LEU A 22 -4.23 -1.61 1.84
N GLU A 23 -3.48 -2.66 2.15
CA GLU A 23 -4.04 -3.93 2.60
C GLU A 23 -4.61 -3.84 4.03
N PHE A 24 -3.95 -3.10 4.93
CA PHE A 24 -4.43 -2.83 6.28
C PHE A 24 -5.82 -2.17 6.26
N TYR A 25 -5.97 -1.07 5.50
CA TYR A 25 -7.24 -0.34 5.40
C TYR A 25 -8.32 -1.09 4.62
N ARG A 26 -7.94 -2.07 3.78
CA ARG A 26 -8.90 -2.97 3.13
C ARG A 26 -9.55 -3.92 4.12
N ARG A 27 -8.81 -4.35 5.15
CA ARG A 27 -9.26 -5.28 6.19
C ARG A 27 -9.88 -4.58 7.40
N ALA A 28 -9.61 -3.29 7.60
CA ALA A 28 -10.20 -2.49 8.67
C ALA A 28 -11.73 -2.56 8.61
N ARG A 29 -12.33 -3.27 9.57
CA ARG A 29 -13.79 -3.40 9.69
C ARG A 29 -14.37 -2.12 10.29
N LEU A 30 -15.54 -1.74 9.82
CA LEU A 30 -16.41 -0.79 10.53
C LEU A 30 -16.79 -1.43 11.87
N GLN A 31 -16.27 -0.94 12.99
CA GLN A 31 -16.83 -1.23 14.30
C GLN A 31 -17.77 -0.07 14.67
N ASN A 32 -19.04 -0.36 14.95
CA ASN A 32 -20.02 0.60 15.45
C ASN A 32 -20.25 1.84 14.57
N GLY A 33 -20.14 1.70 13.24
CA GLY A 33 -20.38 2.80 12.30
C GLY A 33 -19.27 3.86 12.25
N GLN A 34 -18.24 3.74 13.12
CA GLN A 34 -17.03 4.56 13.07
C GLN A 34 -15.89 3.70 12.50
N ARG A 35 -15.20 4.22 11.48
CA ARG A 35 -13.92 3.61 11.08
C ARG A 35 -12.88 4.24 11.99
N ASP A 36 -12.29 3.45 12.88
CA ASP A 36 -11.01 3.84 13.46
C ASP A 36 -9.96 3.71 12.35
N VAL A 37 -9.56 4.84 11.76
CA VAL A 37 -8.65 4.92 10.62
C VAL A 37 -7.43 5.71 11.04
N PRO A 38 -6.52 5.09 11.81
CA PRO A 38 -5.37 5.78 12.34
C PRO A 38 -4.50 6.31 11.19
N GLY A 39 -4.17 7.60 11.21
CA GLY A 39 -3.22 8.20 10.27
C GLY A 39 -3.81 8.71 8.94
N LEU A 40 -5.12 8.62 8.71
CA LEU A 40 -5.78 9.32 7.61
C LEU A 40 -6.65 10.46 8.13
N MET A 41 -6.39 11.69 7.71
CA MET A 41 -7.25 12.84 8.03
C MET A 41 -8.66 12.66 7.44
N ASN A 42 -8.73 12.10 6.23
CA ASN A 42 -9.98 11.79 5.53
C ASN A 42 -9.88 10.35 5.00
N TYR A 43 -10.80 9.48 5.41
CA TYR A 43 -10.86 8.12 4.86
C TYR A 43 -11.35 8.10 3.40
N GLU A 44 -12.14 9.09 3.02
CA GLU A 44 -12.70 9.21 1.68
C GLU A 44 -12.43 10.63 1.16
N ILE A 45 -11.90 10.73 -0.06
CA ILE A 45 -11.67 12.01 -0.74
C ILE A 45 -12.45 11.97 -2.05
N GLY A 46 -13.43 12.85 -2.18
CA GLY A 46 -14.43 12.74 -3.23
C GLY A 46 -15.17 11.41 -3.09
N SER A 47 -15.07 10.55 -4.09
CA SER A 47 -15.65 9.20 -4.06
C SER A 47 -14.61 8.08 -3.94
N TYR A 48 -13.37 8.41 -3.56
CA TYR A 48 -12.26 7.45 -3.54
C TYR A 48 -11.87 7.10 -2.11
N ARG A 49 -11.70 5.79 -1.87
CA ARG A 49 -11.21 5.21 -0.62
C ARG A 49 -9.83 4.60 -0.84
N PRO A 50 -9.04 4.31 0.22
CA PRO A 50 -7.75 3.62 0.08
C PRO A 50 -7.84 2.33 -0.75
N GLN A 51 -8.92 1.57 -0.58
CA GLN A 51 -9.23 0.34 -1.31
C GLN A 51 -9.48 0.54 -2.82
N ASP A 52 -9.58 1.78 -3.29
CA ASP A 52 -9.69 2.11 -4.72
C ASP A 52 -8.35 2.35 -5.40
N ILE A 53 -7.25 2.36 -4.65
CA ILE A 53 -5.89 2.45 -5.18
C ILE A 53 -5.43 1.05 -5.64
N GLU A 54 -4.93 0.97 -6.87
CA GLU A 54 -4.42 -0.25 -7.49
C GLU A 54 -3.00 -0.01 -8.00
N VAL A 55 -2.02 -0.74 -7.47
CA VAL A 55 -0.64 -0.73 -7.98
C VAL A 55 -0.59 -1.58 -9.23
N VAL A 56 -0.34 -0.94 -10.38
CA VAL A 56 -0.34 -1.63 -11.69
C VAL A 56 1.05 -1.87 -12.26
N CYS A 57 2.05 -1.12 -11.81
CA CYS A 57 3.44 -1.35 -12.17
C CYS A 57 4.40 -0.76 -11.12
N ALA A 58 5.63 -1.27 -11.11
CA ALA A 58 6.70 -0.75 -10.27
C ALA A 58 8.04 -0.80 -11.02
N PHE A 59 8.92 0.14 -10.71
CA PHE A 59 10.27 0.25 -11.26
C PHE A 59 11.29 0.32 -10.12
N ASP A 60 12.38 -0.42 -10.26
CA ASP A 60 13.52 -0.39 -9.34
C ASP A 60 14.80 -0.73 -10.11
N ILE A 61 15.96 -0.46 -9.52
CA ILE A 61 17.29 -0.81 -10.05
C ILE A 61 17.97 -1.90 -9.23
N ASP A 62 17.47 -2.18 -8.02
CA ASP A 62 18.04 -3.17 -7.11
C ASP A 62 17.77 -4.58 -7.66
N GLU A 63 18.84 -5.32 -7.95
CA GLU A 63 18.77 -6.69 -8.50
C GLU A 63 17.93 -7.64 -7.64
N ARG A 64 17.84 -7.38 -6.32
CA ARG A 64 17.03 -8.18 -5.41
C ARG A 64 15.54 -7.95 -5.62
N LYS A 65 15.16 -6.83 -6.25
CA LYS A 65 13.76 -6.40 -6.46
C LYS A 65 13.33 -6.55 -7.91
N VAL A 66 14.24 -6.31 -8.87
CA VAL A 66 13.98 -6.42 -10.30
C VAL A 66 13.57 -7.85 -10.67
N GLY A 67 12.53 -7.99 -11.50
CA GLY A 67 12.00 -9.29 -11.92
C GLY A 67 11.11 -9.98 -10.87
N LEU A 68 11.01 -9.45 -9.65
CA LEU A 68 10.10 -9.98 -8.64
C LEU A 68 8.70 -9.35 -8.74
N PRO A 69 7.65 -10.12 -8.39
CA PRO A 69 6.35 -9.54 -8.10
C PRO A 69 6.46 -8.49 -6.99
N VAL A 70 5.73 -7.38 -7.12
CA VAL A 70 5.73 -6.26 -6.14
C VAL A 70 5.53 -6.75 -4.70
N LYS A 71 4.60 -7.71 -4.50
CA LYS A 71 4.33 -8.33 -3.18
C LYS A 71 5.54 -8.98 -2.52
N ARG A 72 6.57 -9.35 -3.28
CA ARG A 72 7.85 -9.88 -2.78
C ARG A 72 8.92 -8.79 -2.71
N ALA A 73 8.99 -7.94 -3.73
CA ALA A 73 9.98 -6.87 -3.83
C ALA A 73 9.95 -5.90 -2.63
N ILE A 74 8.76 -5.59 -2.09
CA ILE A 74 8.63 -4.68 -0.94
C ILE A 74 9.30 -5.18 0.36
N PHE A 75 9.59 -6.48 0.45
CA PHE A 75 10.23 -7.11 1.61
C PHE A 75 11.71 -7.44 1.37
N GLN A 76 12.25 -7.12 0.20
CA GLN A 76 13.66 -7.33 -0.08
C GLN A 76 14.51 -6.25 0.59
N ALA A 77 15.66 -6.64 1.14
CA ALA A 77 16.65 -5.70 1.64
C ALA A 77 16.99 -4.63 0.57
N PRO A 78 17.30 -3.38 0.95
CA PRO A 78 17.47 -2.89 2.32
C PRO A 78 16.15 -2.41 2.95
N ASN A 79 14.98 -2.75 2.39
CA ASN A 79 13.72 -2.40 3.04
C ASN A 79 13.66 -3.09 4.41
N CYS A 80 13.32 -2.30 5.42
CA CYS A 80 13.31 -2.67 6.84
C CYS A 80 12.15 -2.03 7.60
N THR A 81 11.14 -1.50 6.89
CA THR A 81 9.94 -0.98 7.52
C THR A 81 9.21 -2.07 8.31
N ARG A 82 8.46 -1.66 9.33
CA ARG A 82 7.70 -2.56 10.19
C ARG A 82 6.69 -3.37 9.36
N LEU A 83 6.61 -4.67 9.63
CA LEU A 83 5.54 -5.51 9.10
C LEU A 83 4.22 -5.16 9.78
N ILE A 84 3.22 -4.80 8.99
CA ILE A 84 1.85 -4.56 9.47
C ILE A 84 1.12 -5.90 9.50
N THR A 85 0.93 -6.45 10.70
CA THR A 85 0.15 -7.67 10.95
C THR A 85 -1.20 -7.29 11.56
N ASN A 86 -2.28 -7.87 11.04
CA ASN A 86 -3.63 -7.77 11.61
C ASN A 86 -3.96 -8.99 12.47
#